data_AF-A0A1L9VK53-F1
#
_entry.id   AF-A0A1L9VK53-F1
#
_cell.length_a   1.000
_cell.length_b   1.000
_cell.length_c   1.000
_cell.angle_alpha   90.00
_cell.angle_beta   90.00
_cell.angle_gamma   90.00
#
_symmetry.space_group_name_H-M   'P 1'
#
loop_
_entity.id
_entity.type
_entity.pdbx_description
1 polymer ?
#
loop_
_entity_poly.entity_id
_entity_poly.type
_entity_poly.pdbx_seq_one_letter_code
_entity_poly.pdbx_strand_id
1 'polypeptide(L)'
;MQLALKPLMFVSGILSGSKPPTDLSVTPIPSYVLEYAPLIWLHSQDPYRPSDIAQQLAHTTPMVNWTAVQDLPAPVTLSNLDGLNEHGNASVFLTSKEGIDADPQPAWLYGDTFDQNNNTGNAVSSVVVTRDHGNDTLDAFYFYFYAYNEGNTVLGMEFGNHIGDWEHNMIRFQNATPEAIWYSQHASGQAFTYNAIEKQGKRPLGYSGNGTHATYSTPGNHDHTIPGLNLPAGFLVDKTDRGILWDPTKSAYAYSYEPATKTFQAYDPRFSVNWLYYNGQWGDDALPGGPELLGQKKWTGGPNGPKFKYLEREEVCPSHPCVVLPFRSWEEGEGVPE
;
A
#
# COMPACT_ATOMS: atom_id res chain seq x y z
N MET A 1 53.02 -10.73 -15.79
CA MET A 1 52.07 -9.99 -16.66
C MET A 1 50.78 -9.86 -15.86
N GLN A 2 50.61 -8.73 -15.19
CA GLN A 2 49.61 -8.53 -14.15
C GLN A 2 48.39 -7.85 -14.80
N LEU A 3 47.30 -8.60 -15.02
CA LEU A 3 46.06 -8.04 -15.51
C LEU A 3 45.40 -7.25 -14.37
N ALA A 4 45.45 -5.93 -14.47
CA ALA A 4 44.66 -5.03 -13.63
C ALA A 4 43.19 -5.10 -14.09
N LEU A 5 42.30 -5.64 -13.25
CA LEU A 5 40.86 -5.45 -13.41
C LEU A 5 40.56 -3.96 -13.22
N LYS A 6 40.01 -3.32 -14.25
CA LYS A 6 39.41 -1.99 -14.14
C LYS A 6 38.09 -2.11 -13.37
N PRO A 7 37.79 -1.22 -12.40
CA PRO A 7 36.49 -1.20 -11.78
C PRO A 7 35.42 -0.83 -12.81
N LEU A 8 34.35 -1.60 -12.84
CA LEU A 8 33.14 -1.32 -13.62
C LEU A 8 32.49 -0.08 -13.00
N MET A 9 32.59 1.07 -13.67
CA MET A 9 31.78 2.24 -13.31
C MET A 9 30.33 1.94 -13.68
N PHE A 10 29.46 1.77 -12.68
CA PHE A 10 28.03 1.89 -12.88
C PHE A 10 27.72 3.35 -13.24
N VAL A 11 27.43 3.60 -14.51
CA VAL A 11 26.81 4.85 -14.93
C VAL A 11 25.35 4.75 -14.52
N SER A 12 25.02 5.36 -13.38
CA SER A 12 23.62 5.60 -13.00
C SER A 12 23.01 6.49 -14.09
N GLY A 13 22.14 5.91 -14.91
CA GLY A 13 21.33 6.67 -15.85
C GLY A 13 20.44 7.63 -15.06
N ILE A 14 20.70 8.92 -15.18
CA ILE A 14 19.78 9.96 -14.72
C ILE A 14 18.58 9.89 -15.66
N LEU A 15 17.54 9.16 -15.25
CA LEU A 15 16.22 9.30 -15.81
C LEU A 15 15.74 10.73 -15.48
N SER A 16 15.27 11.41 -16.52
CA SER A 16 14.84 12.80 -16.49
C SER A 16 13.71 13.04 -15.48
N GLY A 17 13.96 13.89 -14.48
CA GLY A 17 13.04 14.99 -14.17
C GLY A 17 11.88 14.76 -13.20
N SER A 18 11.95 13.87 -12.21
CA SER A 18 11.02 13.93 -11.07
C SER A 18 11.44 15.07 -10.14
N LYS A 19 10.73 16.21 -10.18
CA LYS A 19 10.80 17.20 -9.09
C LYS A 19 10.54 16.48 -7.76
N PRO A 20 11.20 16.88 -6.66
CA PRO A 20 10.86 16.34 -5.35
C PRO A 20 9.35 16.47 -5.13
N PRO A 21 8.73 15.50 -4.44
CA PRO A 21 7.31 15.55 -4.13
C PRO A 21 6.98 16.89 -3.48
N THR A 22 5.83 17.45 -3.83
CA THR A 22 5.36 18.69 -3.22
C THR A 22 5.24 18.48 -1.72
N ASP A 23 5.83 19.37 -0.93
CA ASP A 23 5.50 19.48 0.47
C ASP A 23 3.99 19.69 0.60
N LEU A 24 3.26 18.67 1.07
CA LEU A 24 1.80 18.74 1.14
C LEU A 24 1.30 19.87 2.04
N SER A 25 2.14 20.38 2.95
CA SER A 25 1.78 21.50 3.83
C SER A 25 1.59 22.83 3.10
N VAL A 26 2.09 22.96 1.85
CA VAL A 26 1.85 24.15 1.01
C VAL A 26 0.64 24.02 0.09
N THR A 27 -0.05 22.88 0.13
CA THR A 27 -1.28 22.63 -0.64
C THR A 27 -2.52 23.01 0.20
N PRO A 28 -3.72 23.13 -0.39
CA PRO A 28 -4.94 23.43 0.36
C PRO A 28 -5.55 22.19 1.05
N ILE A 29 -4.83 21.08 1.18
CA ILE A 29 -5.27 19.96 2.01
C ILE A 29 -5.48 20.44 3.45
N PRO A 30 -6.56 20.02 4.15
CA PRO A 30 -6.76 20.44 5.53
C PRO A 30 -5.57 20.05 6.41
N SER A 31 -4.98 21.02 7.12
CA SER A 31 -3.71 20.81 7.84
C SER A 31 -3.78 19.70 8.89
N TYR A 32 -4.93 19.51 9.53
CA TYR A 32 -5.14 18.44 10.51
C TYR A 32 -5.01 17.03 9.88
N VAL A 33 -5.29 16.87 8.58
CA VAL A 33 -5.07 15.60 7.87
C VAL A 33 -3.60 15.22 7.87
N LEU A 34 -2.69 16.20 7.78
CA LEU A 34 -1.25 15.96 7.87
C LEU A 34 -0.75 15.87 9.32
N GLU A 35 -1.30 16.70 10.21
CA GLU A 35 -0.93 16.73 11.63
C GLU A 35 -1.20 15.39 12.35
N TYR A 36 -2.30 14.73 11.99
CA TYR A 36 -2.74 13.45 12.56
C TYR A 36 -2.46 12.24 11.66
N ALA A 37 -1.72 12.43 10.56
CA ALA A 37 -1.41 11.35 9.62
C ALA A 37 -0.65 10.20 10.29
N PRO A 38 -0.90 8.93 9.93
CA PRO A 38 -0.17 7.80 10.49
C PRO A 38 1.34 7.85 10.22
N LEU A 39 2.09 7.25 11.14
CA LEU A 39 3.47 6.82 10.96
C LEU A 39 3.49 5.30 10.97
N ILE A 40 4.27 4.68 10.09
CA ILE A 40 4.26 3.23 9.91
C ILE A 40 5.62 2.66 10.29
N TRP A 41 5.64 1.76 11.26
CA TRP A 41 6.76 0.86 11.49
C TRP A 41 6.75 -0.23 10.42
N LEU A 42 7.77 -0.23 9.57
CA LEU A 42 8.06 -1.33 8.67
C LEU A 42 8.82 -2.41 9.43
N HIS A 43 8.47 -3.67 9.20
CA HIS A 43 9.12 -4.78 9.90
C HIS A 43 10.63 -4.80 9.62
N SER A 44 11.43 -5.07 10.66
CA SER A 44 12.89 -4.94 10.64
C SER A 44 13.56 -5.86 9.63
N GLN A 45 12.95 -7.02 9.36
CA GLN A 45 13.45 -8.03 8.43
C GLN A 45 12.78 -8.01 7.06
N ASP A 46 11.77 -7.16 6.85
CA ASP A 46 11.04 -7.15 5.59
C ASP A 46 11.93 -6.62 4.47
N PRO A 47 12.24 -7.40 3.43
CA PRO A 47 13.04 -6.89 2.32
C PRO A 47 12.21 -6.02 1.36
N TYR A 48 10.88 -6.07 1.44
CA TYR A 48 9.94 -5.39 0.55
C TYR A 48 9.51 -4.06 1.14
N ARG A 49 9.97 -2.97 0.51
CA ARG A 49 9.79 -1.59 1.00
C ARG A 49 8.70 -0.84 0.21
N PRO A 50 8.14 0.25 0.77
CA PRO A 50 7.26 1.12 0.00
C PRO A 50 7.91 1.51 -1.33
N SER A 51 7.12 1.47 -2.40
CA SER A 51 7.62 1.54 -3.78
C SER A 51 7.01 2.71 -4.53
N ASP A 52 7.74 3.33 -5.45
CA ASP A 52 7.20 4.39 -6.30
C ASP A 52 6.05 3.88 -7.19
N ILE A 53 4.88 4.51 -7.07
CA ILE A 53 3.66 4.12 -7.78
C ILE A 53 3.83 4.21 -9.30
N ALA A 54 4.56 5.21 -9.80
CA ALA A 54 4.79 5.38 -11.23
C ALA A 54 5.83 4.38 -11.75
N GLN A 55 6.80 3.99 -10.92
CA GLN A 55 7.82 2.99 -11.28
C GLN A 55 7.21 1.63 -11.58
N GLN A 56 6.12 1.23 -10.90
CA GLN A 56 5.34 0.03 -11.23
C GLN A 56 5.01 -0.06 -12.73
N LEU A 57 4.62 1.06 -13.34
CA LEU A 57 4.24 1.12 -14.77
C LEU A 57 5.44 0.95 -15.70
N ALA A 58 6.64 1.33 -15.25
CA ALA A 58 7.86 1.14 -16.01
C ALA A 58 8.29 -0.34 -16.08
N HIS A 59 7.88 -1.17 -15.11
CA HIS A 59 8.23 -2.59 -15.03
C HIS A 59 7.12 -3.54 -15.46
N THR A 60 5.98 -3.02 -15.92
CA THR A 60 4.82 -3.83 -16.27
C THR A 60 4.38 -3.61 -17.71
N THR A 61 3.63 -4.58 -18.24
CA THR A 61 2.95 -4.56 -19.53
C THR A 61 1.48 -4.86 -19.26
N PRO A 62 0.53 -4.00 -19.70
CA PRO A 62 -0.89 -4.30 -19.55
C PRO A 62 -1.27 -5.57 -20.31
N MET A 63 -1.86 -6.54 -19.63
CA MET A 63 -2.29 -7.81 -20.22
C MET A 63 -3.72 -8.17 -19.83
N VAL A 64 -4.40 -8.92 -20.70
CA VAL A 64 -5.66 -9.61 -20.41
C VAL A 64 -5.44 -11.08 -20.69
N ASN A 65 -5.73 -11.96 -19.71
CA ASN A 65 -5.47 -13.40 -19.83
C ASN A 65 -4.05 -13.70 -20.34
N TRP A 66 -3.03 -13.09 -19.74
CA TRP A 66 -1.61 -13.26 -20.11
C TRP A 66 -1.25 -12.88 -21.56
N THR A 67 -2.12 -12.11 -22.23
CA THR A 67 -1.88 -11.57 -23.56
C THR A 67 -1.76 -10.06 -23.49
N ALA A 68 -0.65 -9.52 -24.00
CA ALA A 68 -0.42 -8.07 -24.03
C ALA A 68 -1.52 -7.34 -24.80
N VAL A 69 -2.05 -6.28 -24.20
CA VAL A 69 -2.98 -5.37 -24.87
C VAL A 69 -2.25 -4.64 -26.00
N GLN A 70 -2.82 -4.69 -27.20
CA GLN A 70 -2.24 -4.06 -28.40
C GLN A 70 -2.69 -2.61 -28.56
N ASP A 71 -1.97 -1.86 -29.40
CA ASP A 71 -2.33 -0.50 -29.84
C ASP A 71 -2.48 0.53 -28.70
N LEU A 72 -1.75 0.33 -27.60
CA LEU A 72 -1.73 1.27 -26.47
C LEU A 72 -0.84 2.49 -26.74
N PRO A 73 -1.23 3.68 -26.23
CA PRO A 73 -0.32 4.81 -26.15
C PRO A 73 0.91 4.47 -25.29
N ALA A 74 2.12 4.67 -25.84
CA ALA A 74 3.37 4.43 -25.14
C ALA A 74 4.09 5.75 -24.81
N PRO A 75 4.62 5.93 -23.59
CA PRO A 75 4.51 5.03 -22.44
C PRO A 75 3.13 5.07 -21.75
N VAL A 76 2.75 3.96 -21.12
CA VAL A 76 1.67 3.95 -20.10
C VAL A 76 2.23 4.60 -18.83
N THR A 77 1.51 5.57 -18.30
CA THR A 77 1.90 6.43 -17.19
C THR A 77 0.70 6.70 -16.29
N LEU A 78 0.91 7.31 -15.13
CA LEU A 78 -0.20 7.72 -14.27
C LEU A 78 -1.17 8.71 -14.94
N SER A 79 -0.73 9.41 -16.00
CA SER A 79 -1.57 10.37 -16.73
C SER A 79 -2.53 9.79 -17.76
N ASN A 80 -2.35 8.52 -18.16
CA ASN A 80 -3.18 7.88 -19.18
C ASN A 80 -3.60 6.44 -18.81
N LEU A 81 -3.36 6.02 -17.57
CA LEU A 81 -3.61 4.64 -17.12
C LEU A 81 -5.09 4.24 -17.18
N ASP A 82 -6.01 5.18 -16.98
CA ASP A 82 -7.45 4.94 -17.13
C ASP A 82 -7.89 4.61 -18.56
N GLY A 83 -7.09 4.97 -19.57
CA GLY A 83 -7.32 4.56 -20.95
C GLY A 83 -7.38 3.03 -21.10
N LEU A 84 -6.69 2.28 -20.24
CA LEU A 84 -6.74 0.81 -20.23
C LEU A 84 -8.14 0.26 -19.94
N ASN A 85 -9.04 1.06 -19.38
CA ASN A 85 -10.41 0.64 -19.11
C ASN A 85 -11.16 0.25 -20.41
N GLU A 86 -10.80 0.86 -21.54
CA GLU A 86 -11.39 0.57 -22.85
C GLU A 86 -10.92 -0.78 -23.45
N HIS A 87 -9.89 -1.39 -22.84
CA HIS A 87 -9.21 -2.58 -23.38
C HIS A 87 -9.43 -3.86 -22.56
N GLY A 88 -10.39 -3.87 -21.64
CA GLY A 88 -10.66 -5.01 -20.77
C GLY A 88 -11.14 -4.63 -19.37
N ASN A 89 -11.20 -3.33 -19.07
CA ASN A 89 -11.73 -2.81 -17.81
C ASN A 89 -11.02 -3.44 -16.59
N ALA A 90 -11.76 -4.10 -15.69
CA ALA A 90 -11.19 -4.74 -14.51
C ALA A 90 -10.32 -5.98 -14.81
N SER A 91 -10.38 -6.50 -16.03
CA SER A 91 -9.61 -7.68 -16.47
C SER A 91 -8.22 -7.34 -17.01
N VAL A 92 -7.84 -6.05 -17.03
CA VAL A 92 -6.49 -5.64 -17.39
C VAL A 92 -5.59 -5.74 -16.16
N PHE A 93 -4.48 -6.44 -16.29
CA PHE A 93 -3.46 -6.64 -15.27
C PHE A 93 -2.19 -5.89 -15.67
N LEU A 94 -1.57 -5.19 -14.71
CA LEU A 94 -0.24 -4.60 -14.89
C LEU A 94 0.82 -5.70 -14.67
N THR A 95 0.94 -6.60 -15.63
CA THR A 95 1.78 -7.80 -15.54
C THR A 95 3.26 -7.45 -15.65
N SER A 96 4.08 -7.94 -14.73
CA SER A 96 5.53 -7.81 -14.71
C SER A 96 6.15 -8.28 -16.02
N LYS A 97 7.17 -7.53 -16.47
CA LYS A 97 7.95 -7.87 -17.66
C LYS A 97 8.85 -9.09 -17.42
N GLU A 98 9.27 -9.28 -16.17
CA GLU A 98 10.12 -10.39 -15.75
C GLU A 98 9.33 -11.61 -15.28
N GLY A 99 8.09 -11.41 -14.81
CA GLY A 99 7.21 -12.43 -14.23
C GLY A 99 7.29 -12.52 -12.70
N ILE A 100 6.19 -12.90 -12.06
CA ILE A 100 6.09 -13.04 -10.61
C ILE A 100 7.00 -14.14 -10.01
N ASP A 101 7.30 -15.18 -10.78
CA ASP A 101 8.11 -16.34 -10.39
C ASP A 101 9.56 -16.27 -10.89
N ALA A 102 10.01 -15.09 -11.32
CA ALA A 102 11.37 -14.87 -11.81
C ALA A 102 12.44 -15.18 -10.74
N ASP A 103 13.46 -15.93 -11.15
CA ASP A 103 14.64 -16.26 -10.34
C ASP A 103 15.93 -15.93 -11.12
N PRO A 104 16.76 -14.97 -10.65
CA PRO A 104 16.61 -14.20 -9.42
C PRO A 104 15.43 -13.22 -9.46
N GLN A 105 14.87 -12.93 -8.28
CA GLN A 105 13.76 -11.96 -8.14
C GLN A 105 14.20 -10.56 -8.62
N PRO A 106 13.40 -9.87 -9.46
CA PRO A 106 13.73 -8.54 -9.96
C PRO A 106 13.94 -7.51 -8.85
N ALA A 107 14.98 -6.70 -8.97
CA ALA A 107 15.38 -5.75 -7.93
C ALA A 107 14.29 -4.71 -7.57
N TRP A 108 13.42 -4.37 -8.52
CA TRP A 108 12.36 -3.38 -8.33
C TRP A 108 11.22 -3.89 -7.41
N LEU A 109 11.09 -5.20 -7.20
CA LEU A 109 10.10 -5.77 -6.28
C LEU A 109 10.43 -5.49 -4.81
N TYR A 110 11.70 -5.23 -4.47
CA TYR A 110 12.13 -4.89 -3.11
C TYR A 110 11.79 -3.45 -2.69
N GLY A 111 11.28 -2.63 -3.61
CA GLY A 111 10.90 -1.25 -3.34
C GLY A 111 12.06 -0.28 -3.15
N ASP A 112 11.75 0.90 -2.63
CA ASP A 112 12.70 2.00 -2.57
C ASP A 112 13.58 1.98 -1.31
N THR A 113 14.81 2.42 -1.47
CA THR A 113 15.76 2.52 -0.35
C THR A 113 15.47 3.72 0.54
N PHE A 114 15.63 3.53 1.84
CA PHE A 114 15.53 4.60 2.83
C PHE A 114 16.84 5.36 3.01
N ASP A 115 16.75 6.68 3.13
CA ASP A 115 17.86 7.52 3.57
C ASP A 115 18.08 7.43 5.10
N GLN A 116 19.13 8.10 5.58
CA GLN A 116 19.48 8.14 7.02
C GLN A 116 18.39 8.76 7.93
N ASN A 117 17.38 9.40 7.35
CA ASN A 117 16.25 10.01 8.04
C ASN A 117 14.94 9.23 7.81
N ASN A 118 15.03 7.98 7.34
CA ASN A 118 13.89 7.12 7.01
C ASN A 118 12.93 7.72 5.96
N ASN A 119 13.46 8.40 4.94
CA ASN A 119 12.68 8.81 3.76
C ASN A 119 13.03 7.97 2.53
N THR A 120 12.04 7.73 1.65
CA THR A 120 12.20 7.04 0.37
C THR A 120 12.74 7.95 -0.75
N GLY A 121 13.45 9.03 -0.39
CA GLY A 121 14.00 9.99 -1.35
C GLY A 121 12.92 10.66 -2.22
N ASN A 122 12.98 10.43 -3.53
CA ASN A 122 12.04 11.01 -4.50
C ASN A 122 10.86 10.08 -4.84
N ALA A 123 10.85 8.84 -4.33
CA ALA A 123 9.82 7.87 -4.64
C ALA A 123 8.49 8.28 -4.01
N VAL A 124 7.41 8.32 -4.80
CA VAL A 124 6.06 8.60 -4.31
C VAL A 124 5.32 7.29 -4.06
N SER A 125 5.40 6.81 -2.82
CA SER A 125 4.91 5.48 -2.42
C SER A 125 3.62 5.50 -1.61
N SER A 126 3.01 6.69 -1.47
CA SER A 126 1.80 6.84 -0.68
C SER A 126 0.83 7.84 -1.28
N VAL A 127 -0.43 7.75 -0.84
CA VAL A 127 -1.52 8.58 -1.33
C VAL A 127 -2.43 8.98 -0.19
N VAL A 128 -2.75 10.26 -0.09
CA VAL A 128 -3.76 10.78 0.82
C VAL A 128 -5.02 11.10 0.02
N VAL A 129 -6.14 10.46 0.35
CA VAL A 129 -7.45 10.77 -0.23
C VAL A 129 -8.37 11.26 0.88
N THR A 130 -8.95 12.44 0.72
CA THR A 130 -9.96 12.96 1.65
C THR A 130 -11.36 12.84 1.07
N ARG A 131 -12.34 12.57 1.93
CA ARG A 131 -13.76 12.59 1.59
C ARG A 131 -14.50 13.40 2.65
N ASP A 132 -15.11 14.50 2.22
CA ASP A 132 -16.00 15.30 3.04
C ASP A 132 -17.38 14.63 3.11
N HIS A 133 -17.95 14.50 4.31
CA HIS A 133 -19.32 14.03 4.54
C HIS A 133 -20.32 15.19 4.76
N GLY A 134 -19.82 16.43 4.85
CA GLY A 134 -20.55 17.57 5.38
C GLY A 134 -20.61 17.55 6.91
N ASN A 135 -21.24 18.56 7.50
CA ASN A 135 -21.38 18.71 8.96
C ASN A 135 -20.04 18.56 9.72
N ASP A 136 -18.98 19.12 9.15
CA ASP A 136 -17.62 19.08 9.69
C ASP A 136 -17.05 17.66 9.91
N THR A 137 -17.60 16.66 9.21
CA THR A 137 -17.10 15.28 9.20
C THR A 137 -16.26 15.02 7.95
N LEU A 138 -15.03 14.55 8.13
CA LEU A 138 -14.12 14.21 7.04
C LEU A 138 -13.44 12.87 7.29
N ASP A 139 -13.41 12.01 6.29
CA ASP A 139 -12.56 10.82 6.30
C ASP A 139 -11.29 11.09 5.49
N ALA A 140 -10.12 10.79 6.07
CA ALA A 140 -8.85 10.80 5.35
C ALA A 140 -8.29 9.38 5.27
N PHE A 141 -8.03 8.92 4.06
CA PHE A 141 -7.44 7.63 3.74
C PHE A 141 -5.96 7.84 3.42
N TYR A 142 -5.10 7.01 3.99
CA TYR A 142 -3.65 7.04 3.81
C TYR A 142 -3.24 5.69 3.23
N PHE A 143 -3.03 5.66 1.92
CA PHE A 143 -2.66 4.45 1.19
C PHE A 143 -1.15 4.30 1.09
N TYR A 144 -0.67 3.06 1.17
CA TYR A 144 0.73 2.66 1.08
C TYR A 144 0.87 1.67 -0.07
N PHE A 145 1.81 1.93 -0.97
CA PHE A 145 2.05 1.08 -2.13
C PHE A 145 3.34 0.29 -1.97
N TYR A 146 3.27 -1.00 -2.26
CA TYR A 146 4.41 -1.92 -2.33
C TYR A 146 4.42 -2.57 -3.72
N ALA A 147 5.58 -2.72 -4.33
CA ALA A 147 5.71 -3.36 -5.65
C ALA A 147 5.47 -4.87 -5.59
N TYR A 148 5.55 -5.47 -4.40
CA TYR A 148 5.40 -6.90 -4.17
C TYR A 148 4.93 -7.17 -2.75
N ASN A 149 4.04 -8.14 -2.61
CA ASN A 149 3.59 -8.70 -1.34
C ASN A 149 4.09 -10.15 -1.27
N GLU A 150 4.83 -10.47 -0.21
CA GLU A 150 5.14 -11.86 0.16
C GLU A 150 4.08 -12.36 1.14
N GLY A 151 3.29 -13.32 0.69
CA GLY A 151 2.21 -13.88 1.48
C GLY A 151 2.69 -14.78 2.62
N ASN A 152 1.77 -15.26 3.46
CA ASN A 152 2.15 -16.04 4.62
C ASN A 152 2.60 -17.46 4.26
N THR A 153 3.52 -17.99 5.06
CA THR A 153 3.89 -19.42 5.05
C THR A 153 3.07 -20.18 6.09
N VAL A 154 2.34 -21.19 5.62
CA VAL A 154 1.55 -22.13 6.43
C VAL A 154 2.07 -23.54 6.19
N LEU A 155 2.45 -24.25 7.26
CA LEU A 155 3.00 -25.61 7.20
C LEU A 155 4.16 -25.77 6.19
N GLY A 156 5.01 -24.75 6.07
CA GLY A 156 6.16 -24.74 5.15
C GLY A 156 5.82 -24.43 3.70
N MET A 157 4.59 -23.99 3.42
CA MET A 157 4.17 -23.57 2.08
C MET A 157 3.65 -22.14 2.09
N GLU A 158 4.06 -21.38 1.08
CA GLU A 158 3.77 -19.95 0.94
C GLU A 158 2.55 -19.73 0.03
N PHE A 159 1.67 -18.80 0.42
CA PHE A 159 0.43 -18.50 -0.28
C PHE A 159 0.15 -17.00 -0.33
N GLY A 160 -0.40 -16.54 -1.45
CA GLY A 160 -0.89 -15.16 -1.58
C GLY A 160 0.18 -14.15 -2.00
N ASN A 161 1.26 -14.59 -2.64
CA ASN A 161 2.22 -13.66 -3.23
C ASN A 161 1.58 -12.97 -4.43
N HIS A 162 1.74 -11.66 -4.52
CA HIS A 162 1.30 -10.90 -5.69
C HIS A 162 2.22 -9.70 -5.95
N ILE A 163 2.37 -9.35 -7.22
CA ILE A 163 2.97 -8.09 -7.61
C ILE A 163 1.95 -6.98 -7.35
N GLY A 164 2.44 -5.84 -6.87
CA GLY A 164 1.67 -4.68 -6.45
C GLY A 164 0.83 -4.96 -5.21
N ASP A 165 0.81 -4.03 -4.27
CA ASP A 165 -0.05 -4.11 -3.09
C ASP A 165 -0.47 -2.73 -2.58
N TRP A 166 -1.68 -2.66 -2.03
CA TRP A 166 -2.30 -1.46 -1.51
C TRP A 166 -2.87 -1.70 -0.11
N GLU A 167 -2.13 -1.23 0.87
CA GLU A 167 -2.54 -1.17 2.28
C GLU A 167 -2.94 0.26 2.66
N HIS A 168 -3.72 0.42 3.74
CA HIS A 168 -4.14 1.74 4.17
C HIS A 168 -4.60 1.84 5.62
N ASN A 169 -4.47 3.05 6.14
CA ASN A 169 -5.28 3.53 7.25
C ASN A 169 -6.39 4.45 6.76
N MET A 170 -7.46 4.59 7.54
CA MET A 170 -8.41 5.69 7.38
C MET A 170 -8.70 6.31 8.73
N ILE A 171 -8.67 7.64 8.82
CA ILE A 171 -9.01 8.38 10.04
C ILE A 171 -10.29 9.18 9.78
N ARG A 172 -11.27 9.03 10.67
CA ARG A 172 -12.47 9.87 10.70
C ARG A 172 -12.25 11.06 11.61
N PHE A 173 -12.52 12.24 11.09
CA PHE A 173 -12.47 13.52 11.80
C PHE A 173 -13.87 14.09 11.96
N GLN A 174 -14.13 14.68 13.12
CA GLN A 174 -15.29 15.54 13.39
C GLN A 174 -14.74 16.87 13.92
N ASN A 175 -15.13 17.99 13.31
CA ASN A 175 -14.63 19.32 13.66
C ASN A 175 -13.09 19.37 13.72
N ALA A 176 -12.43 18.82 12.69
CA ALA A 176 -10.97 18.71 12.59
C ALA A 176 -10.27 17.90 13.71
N THR A 177 -11.04 17.16 14.52
CA THR A 177 -10.52 16.31 15.61
C THR A 177 -10.72 14.83 15.24
N PRO A 178 -9.68 13.98 15.31
CA PRO A 178 -9.83 12.58 14.96
C PRO A 178 -10.62 11.81 16.02
N GLU A 179 -11.63 11.05 15.60
CA GLU A 179 -12.49 10.26 16.49
C GLU A 179 -12.16 8.77 16.45
N ALA A 180 -11.82 8.25 15.27
CA ALA A 180 -11.56 6.84 15.06
C ALA A 180 -10.59 6.60 13.90
N ILE A 181 -9.98 5.43 13.87
CA ILE A 181 -9.04 5.00 12.85
C ILE A 181 -9.29 3.55 12.46
N TRP A 182 -9.22 3.28 11.16
CA TRP A 182 -9.23 1.96 10.53
C TRP A 182 -7.80 1.54 10.16
N TYR A 183 -7.50 0.27 10.35
CA TYR A 183 -6.27 -0.40 9.94
C TYR A 183 -6.64 -1.54 8.98
N SER A 184 -6.23 -1.48 7.70
CA SER A 184 -6.49 -2.58 6.76
C SER A 184 -5.61 -3.78 7.00
N GLN A 185 -6.21 -4.96 6.89
CA GLN A 185 -5.55 -6.25 7.08
C GLN A 185 -6.13 -7.20 6.04
N HIS A 186 -5.36 -7.49 4.99
CA HIS A 186 -5.80 -8.35 3.89
C HIS A 186 -7.12 -7.82 3.28
N ALA A 187 -8.14 -8.69 3.18
CA ALA A 187 -9.47 -8.33 2.69
C ALA A 187 -10.37 -7.62 3.73
N SER A 188 -9.89 -7.36 4.95
CA SER A 188 -10.67 -6.79 6.06
C SER A 188 -9.81 -5.81 6.88
N GLY A 189 -9.98 -5.78 8.21
CA GLY A 189 -9.24 -4.93 9.12
C GLY A 189 -9.92 -4.72 10.46
N GLN A 190 -9.42 -3.76 11.22
CA GLN A 190 -9.96 -3.39 12.53
C GLN A 190 -10.09 -1.87 12.68
N ALA A 191 -11.17 -1.45 13.34
CA ALA A 191 -11.38 -0.05 13.74
C ALA A 191 -11.09 0.14 15.23
N PHE A 192 -10.53 1.29 15.56
CA PHE A 192 -10.26 1.70 16.94
C PHE A 192 -10.74 3.13 17.17
N THR A 193 -11.14 3.45 18.41
CA THR A 193 -11.26 4.86 18.78
C THR A 193 -9.88 5.48 18.70
N TYR A 194 -9.78 6.74 18.29
CA TYR A 194 -8.49 7.36 18.08
C TYR A 194 -7.66 7.42 19.38
N ASN A 195 -8.33 7.54 20.53
CA ASN A 195 -7.67 7.53 21.84
C ASN A 195 -7.07 6.18 22.22
N ALA A 196 -7.57 5.06 21.68
CA ALA A 196 -7.12 3.72 22.04
C ALA A 196 -5.72 3.37 21.51
N ILE A 197 -5.28 4.02 20.44
CA ILE A 197 -4.04 3.65 19.75
C ILE A 197 -2.80 4.38 20.27
N GLU A 198 -1.63 3.78 20.05
CA GLU A 198 -0.34 4.39 20.34
C GLU A 198 -0.02 5.51 19.34
N LYS A 199 0.67 6.55 19.81
CA LYS A 199 0.97 7.72 19.00
C LYS A 199 2.39 8.21 19.26
N GLN A 200 3.01 8.77 18.23
CA GLN A 200 4.15 9.66 18.38
C GLN A 200 3.66 11.11 18.25
N GLY A 201 3.57 11.80 19.40
CA GLY A 201 2.88 13.08 19.46
C GLY A 201 1.39 12.92 19.13
N LYS A 202 0.93 13.57 18.07
CA LYS A 202 -0.46 13.46 17.58
C LYS A 202 -0.66 12.31 16.60
N ARG A 203 0.40 11.75 16.04
CA ARG A 203 0.33 10.84 14.90
C ARG A 203 0.18 9.39 15.35
N PRO A 204 -0.82 8.63 14.85
CA PRO A 204 -1.04 7.25 15.21
C PRO A 204 0.08 6.38 14.63
N LEU A 205 0.48 5.35 15.38
CA LEU A 205 1.43 4.36 14.90
C LEU A 205 0.68 3.18 14.27
N GLY A 206 1.14 2.77 13.09
CA GLY A 206 0.80 1.49 12.49
C GLY A 206 2.04 0.61 12.33
N TYR A 207 1.81 -0.69 12.22
CA TYR A 207 2.86 -1.69 12.13
C TYR A 207 2.56 -2.58 10.92
N SER A 208 3.45 -2.57 9.93
CA SER A 208 3.28 -3.32 8.69
C SER A 208 3.79 -4.75 8.86
N GLY A 209 3.00 -5.72 8.37
CA GLY A 209 3.35 -7.14 8.34
C GLY A 209 4.61 -7.40 7.53
N ASN A 210 5.45 -8.32 8.02
CA ASN A 210 6.64 -8.77 7.29
C ASN A 210 6.23 -9.46 5.99
N GLY A 211 6.41 -8.77 4.85
CA GLY A 211 6.06 -9.28 3.52
C GLY A 211 4.61 -9.10 3.12
N THR A 212 3.66 -9.36 4.04
CA THR A 212 2.21 -9.24 3.77
C THR A 212 1.67 -7.82 3.82
N HIS A 213 2.47 -6.91 4.38
CA HIS A 213 2.22 -5.47 4.53
C HIS A 213 0.97 -5.03 5.27
N ALA A 214 0.04 -5.93 5.58
CA ALA A 214 -1.14 -5.74 6.41
C ALA A 214 -0.82 -4.86 7.62
N THR A 215 -1.67 -3.87 7.87
CA THR A 215 -1.39 -2.79 8.82
C THR A 215 -2.07 -3.07 10.16
N TYR A 216 -1.29 -3.09 11.23
CA TYR A 216 -1.76 -3.41 12.59
C TYR A 216 -1.58 -2.25 13.56
N SER A 217 -2.34 -2.26 14.66
CA SER A 217 -2.29 -1.22 15.71
C SER A 217 -1.30 -1.54 16.84
N THR A 218 -0.69 -2.74 16.81
CA THR A 218 0.31 -3.22 17.77
C THR A 218 1.43 -4.00 17.06
N PRO A 219 2.65 -4.04 17.64
CA PRO A 219 3.69 -4.98 17.22
C PRO A 219 3.33 -6.41 17.69
N GLY A 220 3.98 -7.42 17.12
CA GLY A 220 3.88 -8.82 17.54
C GLY A 220 3.24 -9.72 16.50
N ASN A 221 2.61 -10.79 16.97
CA ASN A 221 1.95 -11.79 16.14
C ASN A 221 0.46 -11.46 15.99
N HIS A 222 -0.04 -11.59 14.77
CA HIS A 222 -1.45 -11.36 14.43
C HIS A 222 -1.98 -12.54 13.62
N ASP A 223 -2.46 -13.56 14.32
CA ASP A 223 -3.26 -14.60 13.69
C ASP A 223 -4.56 -14.00 13.16
N HIS A 224 -4.82 -14.27 11.90
CA HIS A 224 -5.99 -13.79 11.17
C HIS A 224 -6.70 -14.95 10.45
N THR A 225 -6.61 -16.16 11.01
CA THR A 225 -7.34 -17.34 10.52
C THR A 225 -8.86 -17.06 10.46
N ILE A 226 -9.35 -16.21 11.36
CA ILE A 226 -10.71 -15.67 11.33
C ILE A 226 -10.63 -14.21 10.86
N PRO A 227 -11.13 -13.87 9.66
CA PRO A 227 -11.08 -12.49 9.15
C PRO A 227 -11.69 -11.48 10.13
N GLY A 228 -10.98 -10.38 10.39
CA GLY A 228 -11.39 -9.31 11.30
C GLY A 228 -11.15 -9.59 12.80
N LEU A 229 -10.63 -10.77 13.16
CA LEU A 229 -10.28 -11.11 14.53
C LEU A 229 -8.79 -11.43 14.64
N ASN A 230 -8.04 -10.55 15.31
CA ASN A 230 -6.61 -10.74 15.55
C ASN A 230 -6.34 -11.45 16.87
N LEU A 231 -5.65 -12.58 16.80
CA LEU A 231 -5.22 -13.37 17.96
C LEU A 231 -3.68 -13.40 18.05
N PRO A 232 -3.08 -13.50 19.24
CA PRO A 232 -1.62 -13.43 19.40
C PRO A 232 -0.90 -14.70 18.94
N ALA A 233 -1.64 -15.77 18.63
CA ALA A 233 -1.13 -17.02 18.12
C ALA A 233 -2.22 -17.76 17.34
N GLY A 234 -1.82 -18.53 16.34
CA GLY A 234 -2.73 -19.36 15.56
C GLY A 234 -2.04 -19.98 14.35
N PHE A 235 -2.81 -20.24 13.30
CA PHE A 235 -2.39 -21.02 12.15
C PHE A 235 -1.88 -20.16 10.99
N LEU A 236 -2.40 -18.95 10.84
CA LEU A 236 -2.09 -18.02 9.76
C LEU A 236 -1.76 -16.66 10.39
N VAL A 237 -0.46 -16.38 10.52
CA VAL A 237 0.06 -15.34 11.43
C VAL A 237 0.92 -14.33 10.67
N ASP A 238 0.53 -13.06 10.77
CA ASP A 238 1.42 -11.94 10.42
C ASP A 238 2.31 -11.57 11.59
N LYS A 239 3.51 -11.08 11.25
CA LYS A 239 4.49 -10.62 12.22
C LYS A 239 4.81 -9.16 11.97
N THR A 240 4.70 -8.35 13.02
CA THR A 240 5.02 -6.93 12.98
C THR A 240 6.00 -6.57 14.10
N ASP A 241 6.86 -5.58 13.88
CA ASP A 241 7.82 -5.11 14.88
C ASP A 241 8.13 -3.61 14.70
N ARG A 242 9.11 -3.09 15.46
CA ARG A 242 9.58 -1.71 15.40
C ARG A 242 10.89 -1.61 14.60
N GLY A 243 10.85 -1.92 13.31
CA GLY A 243 11.99 -1.82 12.40
C GLY A 243 12.30 -0.38 11.95
N ILE A 244 11.85 0.01 10.76
CA ILE A 244 12.06 1.37 10.22
C ILE A 244 10.78 2.18 10.41
N LEU A 245 10.85 3.31 11.12
CA LEU A 245 9.73 4.22 11.24
C LEU A 245 9.67 5.13 10.01
N TRP A 246 8.68 4.90 9.16
CA TRP A 246 8.42 5.62 7.92
C TRP A 246 7.32 6.67 8.11
N ASP A 247 7.52 7.83 7.49
CA ASP A 247 6.50 8.89 7.36
C ASP A 247 5.96 8.95 5.92
N PRO A 248 4.76 8.38 5.67
CA PRO A 248 4.15 8.39 4.34
C PRO A 248 3.94 9.80 3.78
N THR A 249 3.64 10.78 4.63
CA THR A 249 3.28 12.14 4.17
C THR A 249 4.45 12.93 3.59
N LYS A 250 5.70 12.46 3.75
CA LYS A 250 6.88 13.10 3.17
C LYS A 250 6.94 12.95 1.65
N SER A 251 6.29 11.94 1.10
CA SER A 251 6.22 11.69 -0.33
C SER A 251 4.90 11.02 -0.68
N ALA A 252 3.89 11.85 -0.93
CA ALA A 252 2.54 11.40 -1.18
C ALA A 252 1.86 12.20 -2.30
N TYR A 253 1.07 11.53 -3.12
CA TYR A 253 0.02 12.23 -3.87
C TYR A 253 -1.15 12.56 -2.95
N ALA A 254 -1.85 13.65 -3.21
CA ALA A 254 -2.98 14.09 -2.38
C ALA A 254 -4.18 14.50 -3.23
N TYR A 255 -5.35 13.97 -2.87
CA TYR A 255 -6.61 14.18 -3.59
C TYR A 255 -7.79 14.37 -2.64
N SER A 256 -8.79 15.12 -3.07
CA SER A 256 -10.16 15.03 -2.55
C SER A 256 -11.01 14.14 -3.46
N TYR A 257 -11.99 13.46 -2.87
CA TYR A 257 -12.97 12.63 -3.57
C TYR A 257 -14.39 13.17 -3.32
N GLU A 258 -15.10 13.49 -4.40
CA GLU A 258 -16.50 13.91 -4.37
C GLU A 258 -17.41 12.69 -4.68
N PRO A 259 -18.14 12.15 -3.69
CA PRO A 259 -18.97 10.96 -3.88
C PRO A 259 -20.16 11.18 -4.82
N ALA A 260 -20.72 12.39 -4.91
CA ALA A 260 -21.91 12.63 -5.74
C ALA A 260 -21.61 12.50 -7.24
N THR A 261 -20.43 12.96 -7.66
CA THR A 261 -19.96 12.87 -9.05
C THR A 261 -18.98 11.74 -9.28
N LYS A 262 -18.52 11.07 -8.21
CA LYS A 262 -17.47 10.04 -8.21
C LYS A 262 -16.17 10.52 -8.82
N THR A 263 -15.78 11.74 -8.47
CA THR A 263 -14.61 12.39 -9.07
C THR A 263 -13.53 12.71 -8.04
N PHE A 264 -12.28 12.51 -8.45
CA PHE A 264 -11.10 12.96 -7.74
C PHE A 264 -10.66 14.35 -8.22
N GLN A 265 -10.23 15.18 -7.27
CA GLN A 265 -9.53 16.43 -7.54
C GLN A 265 -8.18 16.42 -6.83
N ALA A 266 -7.12 16.79 -7.55
CA ALA A 266 -5.79 16.87 -6.96
C ALA A 266 -5.61 18.13 -6.12
N TYR A 267 -4.96 18.00 -4.96
CA TYR A 267 -4.55 19.14 -4.14
C TYR A 267 -3.34 19.88 -4.72
N ASP A 268 -2.54 19.21 -5.55
CA ASP A 268 -1.53 19.83 -6.40
C ASP A 268 -1.88 19.59 -7.88
N PRO A 269 -2.00 20.64 -8.72
CA PRO A 269 -2.36 20.48 -10.13
C PRO A 269 -1.34 19.69 -10.96
N ARG A 270 -0.14 19.40 -10.43
CA ARG A 270 0.84 18.52 -11.06
C ARG A 270 0.50 17.04 -10.90
N PHE A 271 -0.32 16.66 -9.93
CA PHE A 271 -0.68 15.27 -9.70
C PHE A 271 -1.78 14.86 -10.68
N SER A 272 -1.52 13.83 -11.48
CA SER A 272 -2.57 13.29 -12.35
C SER A 272 -3.63 12.56 -11.52
N VAL A 273 -4.90 12.73 -11.89
CA VAL A 273 -6.03 11.99 -11.31
C VAL A 273 -6.38 10.72 -12.10
N ASN A 274 -5.90 10.61 -13.34
CA ASN A 274 -6.28 9.56 -14.29
C ASN A 274 -6.04 8.15 -13.74
N TRP A 275 -4.88 7.89 -13.14
CA TRP A 275 -4.56 6.59 -12.59
C TRP A 275 -5.53 6.10 -11.50
N LEU A 276 -6.16 7.00 -10.73
CA LEU A 276 -7.19 6.62 -9.75
C LEU A 276 -8.44 6.05 -10.43
N TYR A 277 -8.70 6.41 -11.69
CA TYR A 277 -9.79 5.88 -12.49
C TYR A 277 -9.44 4.59 -13.24
N TYR A 278 -8.23 4.05 -13.14
CA TYR A 278 -7.93 2.71 -13.63
C TYR A 278 -8.73 1.65 -12.86
N ASN A 279 -9.43 0.76 -13.59
CA ASN A 279 -10.28 -0.28 -13.01
C ASN A 279 -9.61 -1.64 -12.85
N GLY A 280 -8.47 -1.84 -13.51
CA GLY A 280 -7.76 -3.12 -13.54
C GLY A 280 -6.96 -3.41 -12.28
N GLN A 281 -6.13 -4.44 -12.37
CA GLN A 281 -5.30 -4.93 -11.28
C GLN A 281 -3.89 -4.35 -11.34
N TRP A 282 -3.37 -3.97 -10.19
CA TRP A 282 -2.00 -3.54 -9.96
C TRP A 282 -1.12 -4.76 -9.73
N GLY A 283 -0.74 -5.44 -10.82
CA GLY A 283 0.14 -6.61 -10.79
C GLY A 283 -0.23 -7.68 -11.80
N ASP A 284 0.39 -8.84 -11.64
CA ASP A 284 0.15 -10.04 -12.45
C ASP A 284 -1.25 -10.60 -12.20
N ASP A 285 -1.75 -11.39 -13.15
CA ASP A 285 -2.86 -12.33 -12.87
C ASP A 285 -2.29 -13.53 -12.08
N ALA A 286 -3.17 -14.35 -11.50
CA ALA A 286 -2.72 -15.55 -10.81
C ALA A 286 -1.94 -16.47 -11.76
N LEU A 287 -0.73 -16.88 -11.37
CA LEU A 287 0.18 -17.63 -12.23
C LEU A 287 -0.46 -18.96 -12.71
N PRO A 288 -0.63 -19.18 -14.03
CA PRO A 288 -1.21 -20.40 -14.56
C PRO A 288 -0.34 -21.61 -14.24
N GLY A 289 -0.91 -22.63 -13.61
CA GLY A 289 -0.18 -23.84 -13.22
C GLY A 289 0.80 -23.66 -12.07
N GLY A 290 0.76 -22.51 -11.36
CA GLY A 290 1.55 -22.29 -10.16
C GLY A 290 1.14 -23.23 -9.00
N PRO A 291 1.99 -23.36 -7.96
CA PRO A 291 1.68 -24.18 -6.80
C PRO A 291 0.37 -23.76 -6.14
N GLU A 292 -0.49 -24.74 -5.84
CA GLU A 292 -1.79 -24.54 -5.21
C GLU A 292 -2.08 -25.69 -4.24
N LEU A 293 -2.70 -25.38 -3.10
CA LEU A 293 -3.22 -26.37 -2.16
C LEU A 293 -4.56 -25.90 -1.60
N LEU A 294 -5.58 -26.76 -1.66
CA LEU A 294 -6.92 -26.49 -1.15
C LEU A 294 -7.54 -25.17 -1.67
N GLY A 295 -7.26 -24.81 -2.93
CA GLY A 295 -7.76 -23.57 -3.54
C GLY A 295 -6.92 -22.32 -3.24
N GLN A 296 -5.90 -22.44 -2.39
CA GLN A 296 -4.97 -21.35 -2.08
C GLN A 296 -3.76 -21.44 -3.01
N LYS A 297 -3.54 -20.38 -3.78
CA LYS A 297 -2.42 -20.29 -4.72
C LYS A 297 -1.21 -19.65 -4.06
N LYS A 298 -0.02 -20.13 -4.40
CA LYS A 298 1.22 -19.44 -4.08
C LYS A 298 1.23 -18.04 -4.69
N TRP A 299 0.96 -17.97 -5.99
CA TRP A 299 0.98 -16.75 -6.79
C TRP A 299 -0.44 -16.35 -7.17
N THR A 300 -0.91 -15.24 -6.61
CA THR A 300 -2.25 -14.70 -6.82
C THR A 300 -2.23 -13.46 -7.71
N GLY A 301 -3.41 -13.00 -8.12
CA GLY A 301 -3.53 -11.75 -8.86
C GLY A 301 -3.27 -10.53 -7.97
N GLY A 302 -2.67 -9.49 -8.54
CA GLY A 302 -2.52 -8.19 -7.86
C GLY A 302 -3.88 -7.54 -7.54
N PRO A 303 -3.94 -6.64 -6.54
CA PRO A 303 -5.17 -5.99 -6.13
C PRO A 303 -5.57 -4.86 -7.06
N ASN A 304 -6.81 -4.41 -6.94
CA ASN A 304 -7.27 -3.17 -7.54
C ASN A 304 -6.84 -1.94 -6.71
N GLY A 305 -6.89 -0.76 -7.34
CA GLY A 305 -6.34 0.47 -6.76
C GLY A 305 -7.21 1.15 -5.67
N PRO A 306 -6.75 2.29 -5.13
CA PRO A 306 -7.35 2.96 -3.97
C PRO A 306 -8.85 3.25 -4.05
N LYS A 307 -9.41 3.54 -5.24
CA LYS A 307 -10.84 3.84 -5.38
C LYS A 307 -11.76 2.69 -4.97
N PHE A 308 -11.26 1.46 -4.96
CA PHE A 308 -12.01 0.26 -4.62
C PHE A 308 -11.95 -0.06 -3.12
N LYS A 309 -11.19 0.70 -2.33
CA LYS A 309 -11.03 0.50 -0.88
C LYS A 309 -12.14 1.22 -0.09
N TYR A 310 -13.38 1.12 -0.59
CA TYR A 310 -14.61 1.61 0.05
C TYR A 310 -14.56 3.08 0.50
N LEU A 311 -14.20 4.00 -0.41
CA LEU A 311 -14.12 5.43 -0.11
C LEU A 311 -15.45 6.01 0.40
N GLU A 312 -16.59 5.44 -0.02
CA GLU A 312 -17.94 5.90 0.30
C GLU A 312 -18.56 5.24 1.53
N ARG A 313 -17.75 4.70 2.45
CA ARG A 313 -18.24 4.05 3.68
C ARG A 313 -18.99 5.02 4.60
N GLU A 314 -20.12 4.56 5.14
CA GLU A 314 -20.94 5.30 6.10
C GLU A 314 -20.26 5.36 7.48
N GLU A 315 -19.77 4.22 7.95
CA GLU A 315 -19.04 4.09 9.21
C GLU A 315 -17.52 4.05 8.95
N VAL A 316 -16.72 4.01 10.03
CA VAL A 316 -15.26 3.85 9.95
C VAL A 316 -14.88 2.52 9.32
N CYS A 317 -15.69 1.48 9.54
CA CYS A 317 -15.51 0.16 8.94
C CYS A 317 -16.13 0.13 7.53
N PRO A 318 -15.53 -0.59 6.57
CA PRO A 318 -16.11 -0.78 5.25
C PRO A 318 -17.26 -1.80 5.21
N SER A 319 -17.51 -2.51 6.31
CA SER A 319 -18.52 -3.58 6.41
C SER A 319 -19.31 -3.49 7.72
N HIS A 320 -20.46 -4.18 7.76
CA HIS A 320 -21.35 -4.22 8.92
C HIS A 320 -21.34 -5.61 9.58
N PRO A 321 -21.42 -5.70 10.93
CA PRO A 321 -21.47 -4.58 11.87
C PRO A 321 -20.11 -3.87 11.99
N CYS A 322 -20.11 -2.54 12.11
CA CYS A 322 -18.87 -1.81 12.43
C CYS A 322 -18.59 -1.88 13.92
N VAL A 323 -17.46 -2.49 14.29
CA VAL A 323 -17.00 -2.58 15.67
C VAL A 323 -15.77 -1.69 15.84
N VAL A 324 -15.94 -0.58 16.56
CA VAL A 324 -14.86 0.35 16.90
C VAL A 324 -14.34 0.05 18.29
N LEU A 325 -13.13 -0.50 18.39
CA LEU A 325 -12.54 -0.96 19.65
C LEU A 325 -12.00 0.23 20.47
N PRO A 326 -12.37 0.36 21.77
CA PRO A 326 -11.87 1.44 22.62
C PRO A 326 -10.53 1.10 23.30
N PHE A 327 -9.92 -0.04 22.95
CA PHE A 327 -8.64 -0.51 23.44
C PHE A 327 -7.92 -1.28 22.33
N ARG A 328 -6.59 -1.36 22.43
CA ARG A 328 -5.80 -2.31 21.64
C ARG A 328 -5.83 -3.66 22.37
N SER A 329 -6.12 -4.73 21.66
CA SER A 329 -5.97 -6.08 22.20
C SER A 329 -4.48 -6.45 22.21
N TRP A 330 -4.01 -6.98 23.35
CA TRP A 330 -2.65 -7.50 23.59
C TRP A 330 -1.57 -6.40 23.72
N GLU A 331 -1.17 -6.13 24.95
CA GLU A 331 0.04 -5.35 25.26
C GLU A 331 1.28 -6.26 25.22
N GLU A 332 2.46 -5.66 25.03
CA GLU A 332 3.77 -6.32 25.02
C GLU A 332 3.88 -7.43 26.09
N GLY A 333 3.83 -8.67 25.64
CA GLY A 333 4.53 -9.74 26.32
C GLY A 333 5.97 -9.67 25.86
N GLU A 334 6.89 -9.29 26.75
CA GLU A 334 8.30 -9.62 26.62
C GLU A 334 8.43 -11.04 26.06
N GLY A 335 9.23 -11.18 25.00
CA GLY A 335 9.23 -12.35 24.13
C GLY A 335 9.12 -13.68 24.88
N VAL A 336 8.25 -14.54 24.39
CA VAL A 336 8.42 -15.97 24.63
C VAL A 336 9.65 -16.37 23.81
N PRO A 337 10.76 -16.76 24.44
CA PRO A 337 11.89 -17.32 23.70
C PRO A 337 11.41 -18.59 23.00
N GLU A 338 11.80 -18.77 21.74
CA GLU A 338 11.69 -20.06 21.04
C GLU A 338 12.32 -21.21 21.83
#